data_AF-A0A556B6A7-F1
#
_entry.id   AF-A0A556B6A7-F1
#
_cell.length_a   1.000
_cell.length_b   1.000
_cell.length_c   1.000
_cell.angle_alpha   90.00
_cell.angle_beta   90.00
_cell.angle_gamma   90.00
#
_symmetry.space_group_name_H-M   'P 1'
#
loop_
_entity.id
_entity.type
_entity.pdbx_description
1 polymer ?
#
loop_
_entity_poly.entity_id
_entity_poly.type
_entity_poly.pdbx_seq_one_letter_code
_entity_poly.pdbx_strand_id
1 'polypeptide(L)'
;HYIVYREVGGAMKEIGTANTTSFMDKDLQANTAYKYVVSAVDTSGNESMKSDAITVTTKGQENSYEQWDARKAYKAGDRVVHEDKVYEAVQSYQGNGDPNWIFALSLWKEVN
;
A
#
# COMPACT_ATOMS: atom_id res chain seq x y z
N HIS A 1 -27.77 -4.43 9.97
CA HIS A 1 -26.31 -4.33 9.73
C HIS A 1 -26.10 -3.43 8.51
N TYR A 2 -24.86 -3.09 8.18
CA TYR A 2 -24.54 -2.27 7.00
C TYR A 2 -23.83 -3.13 5.95
N ILE A 3 -24.10 -2.86 4.67
CA ILE A 3 -23.33 -3.43 3.55
C ILE A 3 -22.45 -2.32 2.99
N VAL A 4 -21.15 -2.60 2.88
CA VAL A 4 -20.16 -1.67 2.35
C VAL A 4 -19.80 -2.10 0.93
N TYR A 5 -19.89 -1.14 0.02
CA TYR A 5 -19.56 -1.32 -1.39
C TYR A 5 -18.36 -0.46 -1.75
N ARG A 6 -17.52 -0.98 -2.65
CA ARG A 6 -16.40 -0.27 -3.26
C ARG A 6 -16.46 -0.38 -4.77
N GLU A 7 -16.09 0.69 -5.46
CA GLU A 7 -15.97 0.66 -6.91
C GLU A 7 -14.78 -0.22 -7.35
N VAL A 8 -15.05 -1.21 -8.19
CA VAL A 8 -14.06 -2.13 -8.76
C VAL A 8 -14.38 -2.30 -10.24
N GLY A 9 -13.51 -1.81 -11.12
CA GLY A 9 -13.71 -1.88 -12.57
C GLY A 9 -14.91 -1.07 -13.07
N GLY A 10 -15.21 0.06 -12.41
CA GLY A 10 -16.31 0.97 -12.78
C GLY A 10 -17.69 0.57 -12.26
N ALA A 11 -17.79 -0.50 -11.46
CA ALA A 11 -19.04 -0.92 -10.82
C ALA A 11 -18.88 -1.04 -9.30
N MET A 12 -19.93 -0.71 -8.56
CA MET A 12 -19.99 -0.91 -7.12
C MET A 12 -20.11 -2.39 -6.80
N LYS A 13 -19.11 -2.94 -6.10
CA LYS A 13 -19.13 -4.32 -5.61
C LYS A 13 -19.20 -4.33 -4.10
N GLU A 14 -19.99 -5.24 -3.55
CA GLU A 14 -19.97 -5.52 -2.11
C GLU A 14 -18.58 -6.03 -1.73
N ILE A 15 -18.00 -5.41 -0.70
CA ILE A 15 -16.71 -5.82 -0.14
C ILE A 15 -16.83 -6.37 1.28
N GLY A 16 -18.00 -6.24 1.89
CA GLY A 16 -18.30 -6.86 3.18
C GLY A 16 -19.44 -6.16 3.92
N THR A 17 -19.70 -6.65 5.13
CA THR A 17 -20.73 -6.13 6.03
C THR A 17 -20.15 -5.64 7.35
N ALA A 18 -20.80 -4.65 7.95
CA ALA A 18 -20.43 -4.09 9.25
C ALA A 18 -21.62 -4.11 10.20
N ASN A 19 -21.40 -4.58 11.43
CA ASN A 19 -22.42 -4.53 12.50
C ASN A 19 -22.39 -3.21 13.28
N THR A 20 -21.32 -2.43 13.12
CA THR A 20 -21.12 -1.11 13.72
C THR A 20 -20.98 -0.05 12.61
N THR A 21 -20.82 1.21 13.00
CA THR A 21 -20.58 2.33 12.07
C THR A 21 -19.12 2.43 11.61
N SER A 22 -18.37 1.33 11.66
CA SER A 22 -16.96 1.28 11.27
C SER A 22 -16.70 0.04 10.42
N PHE A 23 -15.97 0.21 9.32
CA PHE A 23 -15.53 -0.88 8.46
C PHE A 23 -14.05 -0.71 8.12
N MET A 24 -13.30 -1.82 8.15
CA MET A 24 -11.88 -1.84 7.81
C MET A 24 -11.69 -2.54 6.47
N ASP A 25 -11.49 -1.75 5.43
CA ASP A 25 -11.09 -2.26 4.12
C ASP A 25 -9.59 -2.55 4.11
N LYS A 26 -9.18 -3.71 3.58
CA LYS A 26 -7.80 -4.23 3.61
C LYS A 26 -7.30 -4.52 2.20
N ASP A 27 -6.00 -4.76 2.09
CA ASP A 27 -5.33 -5.18 0.85
C ASP A 27 -5.52 -4.16 -0.29
N LEU A 28 -5.55 -2.87 0.07
CA LEU A 28 -5.64 -1.75 -0.86
C LEU A 28 -4.27 -1.41 -1.45
N GLN A 29 -4.27 -0.96 -2.70
CA GLN A 29 -3.08 -0.41 -3.33
C GLN A 29 -2.80 0.99 -2.79
N ALA A 30 -1.52 1.31 -2.62
CA ALA A 30 -1.09 2.64 -2.21
C ALA A 30 -1.37 3.67 -3.32
N ASN A 31 -1.51 4.94 -2.93
CA ASN A 31 -1.76 6.08 -3.83
C ASN A 31 -2.92 5.81 -4.83
N THR A 32 -3.95 5.09 -4.39
CA THR A 32 -5.07 4.67 -5.23
C THR A 32 -6.36 5.25 -4.68
N ALA A 33 -7.15 5.87 -5.56
CA ALA A 33 -8.46 6.40 -5.22
C ALA A 33 -9.50 5.27 -5.22
N TYR A 34 -10.26 5.19 -4.14
CA TYR A 34 -11.35 4.25 -3.96
C TYR A 34 -12.63 4.99 -3.64
N LYS A 35 -13.71 4.57 -4.27
CA LYS A 35 -15.04 5.14 -4.09
C LYS A 35 -15.92 4.15 -3.33
N TYR A 36 -16.60 4.63 -2.29
CA TYR A 36 -17.40 3.82 -1.38
C TYR A 36 -18.84 4.31 -1.30
N VAL A 37 -19.77 3.37 -1.17
CA VAL A 37 -21.17 3.61 -0.78
C VAL A 37 -21.58 2.60 0.27
N VAL A 38 -22.54 2.96 1.11
CA VAL A 38 -23.03 2.10 2.19
C VAL A 38 -24.55 2.00 2.10
N SER A 39 -25.10 0.84 2.42
CA SER A 39 -26.54 0.66 2.65
C SER A 39 -26.79 0.03 4.01
N ALA A 40 -28.01 0.20 4.53
CA ALA A 40 -28.46 -0.40 5.77
C ALA A 40 -29.40 -1.57 5.46
N VAL A 41 -29.28 -2.65 6.23
CA VAL A 41 -30.16 -3.81 6.18
C VAL A 41 -30.86 -3.98 7.52
N ASP A 42 -32.18 -4.07 7.50
CA ASP A 42 -33.00 -4.28 8.68
C ASP A 42 -32.95 -5.74 9.19
N THR A 43 -33.64 -6.03 10.30
CA THR A 43 -33.68 -7.39 10.88
C THR A 43 -34.47 -8.39 10.03
N SER A 44 -35.26 -7.91 9.08
CA SER A 44 -36.07 -8.71 8.16
C SER A 44 -35.34 -8.96 6.83
N GLY A 45 -34.15 -8.40 6.64
CA GLY A 45 -33.32 -8.55 5.44
C GLY A 45 -33.60 -7.52 4.34
N ASN A 46 -34.36 -6.46 4.59
CA ASN A 46 -34.60 -5.41 3.60
C ASN A 46 -33.43 -4.43 3.55
N GLU A 47 -32.88 -4.21 2.36
CA GLU A 47 -31.80 -3.23 2.10
C GLU A 47 -32.37 -1.85 1.77
N SER A 48 -31.77 -0.80 2.33
CA SER A 48 -32.10 0.60 2.03
C SER A 48 -31.54 1.06 0.69
N MET A 49 -31.90 2.29 0.28
CA MET A 49 -31.13 3.00 -0.75
C MET A 49 -29.67 3.18 -0.30
N LYS A 50 -28.77 3.20 -1.28
CA LYS A 50 -27.33 3.45 -1.07
C LYS A 50 -27.10 4.90 -0.67
N SER A 51 -26.11 5.12 0.18
CA SER A 51 -25.66 6.46 0.58
C SER A 51 -25.07 7.23 -0.60
N ASP A 52 -24.82 8.52 -0.38
CA ASP A 52 -23.91 9.28 -1.23
C ASP A 52 -22.54 8.60 -1.30
N ALA A 53 -21.90 8.72 -2.46
CA ALA A 53 -20.61 8.12 -2.69
C ALA A 53 -19.49 9.02 -2.17
N ILE A 54 -18.60 8.44 -1.37
CA ILE A 54 -17.38 9.11 -0.92
C ILE A 54 -16.19 8.59 -1.70
N THR A 55 -15.24 9.46 -2.02
CA THR A 55 -13.97 9.07 -2.65
C THR A 55 -12.84 9.35 -1.68
N VAL A 56 -12.03 8.33 -1.38
CA VAL A 56 -10.86 8.44 -0.51
C VAL A 56 -9.64 7.89 -1.25
N THR A 57 -8.49 8.53 -1.06
CA THR A 57 -7.23 8.08 -1.67
C THR A 57 -6.37 7.50 -0.57
N THR A 58 -5.89 6.27 -0.77
CA THR A 58 -4.92 5.67 0.16
C THR A 58 -3.66 6.50 0.16
N LYS A 59 -3.01 6.60 1.34
CA LYS A 59 -1.69 7.22 1.41
C LYS A 59 -0.74 6.49 0.45
N GLY A 60 0.26 7.23 -0.02
CA GLY A 60 1.42 6.60 -0.65
C GLY A 60 2.00 5.54 0.29
N GLN A 61 2.66 4.55 -0.28
CA GLN A 61 3.39 3.58 0.51
C GLN A 61 4.56 4.36 1.13
N GLU A 62 4.42 4.81 2.38
CA GLU A 62 5.56 5.30 3.14
C GLU A 62 6.41 4.11 3.51
N ASN A 63 7.14 3.63 2.52
CA ASN A 63 8.25 2.78 2.78
C ASN A 63 9.37 3.70 3.29
N SER A 64 9.40 3.94 4.60
CA SER A 64 10.56 4.52 5.27
C SER A 64 11.67 3.47 5.21
N TYR A 65 12.34 3.39 4.07
CA TYR A 65 13.50 2.52 3.93
C TYR A 65 14.62 3.03 4.82
N GLU A 66 15.42 2.11 5.33
CA GLU A 66 16.58 2.49 6.13
C GLU A 66 17.59 3.26 5.28
N GLN A 67 18.35 4.17 5.91
CA GLN A 67 19.46 4.80 5.23
C GLN A 67 20.51 3.74 4.86
N TRP A 68 21.04 3.81 3.65
CA TRP A 68 22.10 2.90 3.23
C TRP A 68 23.36 3.05 4.10
N ASP A 69 23.93 1.90 4.49
CA ASP A 69 25.16 1.77 5.26
C ASP A 69 26.16 0.91 4.48
N ALA A 70 27.30 1.50 4.15
CA ALA A 70 28.34 0.87 3.35
C ALA A 70 28.93 -0.41 3.96
N ARG A 71 28.72 -0.67 5.25
CA ARG A 71 29.23 -1.84 5.99
C ARG A 71 28.16 -2.86 6.34
N LYS A 72 26.89 -2.57 6.04
CA LYS A 72 25.78 -3.47 6.35
C LYS A 72 25.69 -4.61 5.33
N ALA A 73 25.22 -5.76 5.80
CA ALA A 73 24.83 -6.88 4.95
C ALA A 73 23.44 -6.61 4.35
N TYR A 74 23.30 -6.79 3.03
CA TYR A 74 22.02 -6.68 2.34
C TYR A 74 21.66 -7.99 1.66
N LYS A 75 20.38 -8.31 1.63
CA LYS A 75 19.82 -9.41 0.85
C LYS A 75 19.23 -8.86 -0.44
N ALA A 76 19.23 -9.67 -1.50
CA ALA A 76 18.51 -9.32 -2.72
C ALA A 76 17.04 -9.00 -2.39
N GLY A 77 16.56 -7.85 -2.86
CA GLY A 77 15.24 -7.29 -2.59
C GLY A 77 15.17 -6.29 -1.44
N ASP A 78 16.22 -6.15 -0.61
CA ASP A 78 16.28 -5.12 0.42
C ASP A 78 16.26 -3.72 -0.23
N ARG A 79 15.59 -2.77 0.42
CA ARG A 79 15.49 -1.39 -0.07
C ARG A 79 16.01 -0.41 0.97
N VAL A 80 16.77 0.57 0.49
CA VAL A 80 17.45 1.60 1.29
C VAL A 80 17.26 2.97 0.68
N VAL A 81 17.42 4.02 1.49
CA VAL A 81 17.49 5.41 1.01
C VAL A 81 18.95 5.88 0.96
N HIS A 82 19.33 6.57 -0.12
CA HIS A 82 20.58 7.31 -0.25
C HIS A 82 20.36 8.56 -1.09
N GLU A 83 20.73 9.74 -0.56
CA GLU A 83 20.51 11.03 -1.23
C GLU A 83 19.05 11.24 -1.71
N ASP A 84 18.08 10.98 -0.83
CA ASP A 84 16.62 11.06 -1.09
C ASP A 84 16.10 10.11 -2.19
N LYS A 85 16.95 9.22 -2.71
CA LYS A 85 16.60 8.19 -3.69
C LYS A 85 16.52 6.83 -3.02
N VAL A 86 15.63 5.98 -3.52
CA VAL A 86 15.50 4.61 -3.05
C VAL A 86 16.32 3.69 -3.95
N TYR A 87 17.08 2.78 -3.34
CA TYR A 87 17.80 1.73 -4.05
C TYR A 87 17.33 0.36 -3.57
N GLU A 88 17.17 -0.58 -4.50
CA GLU A 88 16.85 -1.99 -4.24
C GLU A 88 18.09 -2.85 -4.50
N ALA A 89 18.47 -3.67 -3.53
CA ALA A 89 19.60 -4.59 -3.66
C ALA A 89 19.25 -5.69 -4.67
N VAL A 90 20.02 -5.80 -5.76
CA VAL A 90 19.78 -6.84 -6.78
C VAL A 90 20.46 -8.17 -6.44
N GLN A 91 21.39 -8.15 -5.48
CA GLN A 91 22.14 -9.31 -5.04
C GLN A 91 22.39 -9.24 -3.53
N SER A 92 22.45 -10.40 -2.88
CA SER A 92 22.85 -10.47 -1.47
C SER A 92 24.36 -10.28 -1.33
N TYR A 93 24.80 -9.34 -0.49
CA TYR A 93 26.22 -9.02 -0.31
C TYR A 93 26.53 -8.48 1.10
N GLN A 94 27.81 -8.50 1.48
CA GLN A 94 28.31 -7.89 2.72
C GLN A 94 29.05 -6.59 2.40
N GLY A 95 28.57 -5.45 2.92
CA GLY A 95 29.24 -4.16 2.79
C GLY A 95 30.67 -4.16 3.34
N ASN A 96 31.62 -3.59 2.60
CA ASN A 96 33.02 -3.44 3.02
C ASN A 96 33.40 -1.97 3.34
N GLY A 97 32.42 -1.06 3.40
CA GLY A 97 32.65 0.36 3.67
C GLY A 97 33.03 1.20 2.45
N ASP A 98 32.97 0.65 1.23
CA ASP A 98 33.16 1.43 0.01
C ASP A 98 31.92 2.29 -0.27
N PRO A 99 32.03 3.63 -0.27
CA PRO A 99 30.90 4.52 -0.46
C PRO A 99 30.30 4.46 -1.86
N ASN A 100 31.01 3.91 -2.86
CA ASN A 100 30.55 3.87 -4.25
C ASN A 100 29.67 2.65 -4.56
N TRP A 101 29.58 1.69 -3.64
CA TRP A 101 28.85 0.45 -3.90
C TRP A 101 27.36 0.66 -4.13
N ILE A 102 26.76 1.69 -3.54
CA ILE A 102 25.36 2.06 -3.83
C ILE A 102 25.12 2.42 -5.30
N PHE A 103 26.15 2.87 -6.02
CA PHE A 103 26.07 3.18 -7.44
C PHE A 103 26.47 1.99 -8.33
N ALA A 104 26.91 0.88 -7.76
CA ALA A 104 27.24 -0.31 -8.51
C ALA A 104 25.97 -1.02 -8.98
N LEU A 105 25.68 -0.97 -10.28
CA LEU A 105 24.49 -1.59 -10.90
C LEU A 105 24.41 -3.11 -10.70
N SER A 106 25.54 -3.76 -10.37
CA SER A 106 25.58 -5.18 -10.02
C SER A 106 25.07 -5.47 -8.60
N LEU A 107 24.97 -4.45 -7.74
CA LEU A 107 24.57 -4.57 -6.34
C LEU A 107 23.26 -3.82 -6.05
N TRP A 108 23.03 -2.68 -6.70
CA TRP A 108 21.87 -1.82 -6.45
C TRP A 108 21.20 -1.34 -7.72
N LYS A 109 19.89 -1.16 -7.62
CA LYS A 109 19.03 -0.57 -8.63
C LYS A 109 18.24 0.58 -8.03
N GLU A 110 18.39 1.79 -8.57
CA GLU A 110 17.53 2.92 -8.19
C GLU A 110 16.06 2.59 -8.54
N VAL A 111 15.16 2.78 -7.58
CA VAL A 111 13.71 2.59 -7.73
C VAL A 111 13.01 3.90 -7.42
N ASN A 112 12.09 4.30 -8.32
CA ASN A 112 11.22 5.48 -8.14
C ASN A 112 9.94 5.11 -7.39
#